data_AF-A0A849GE73-F1
#
_entry.id   AF-A0A849GE73-F1
#
_cell.length_a   1.000
_cell.length_b   1.000
_cell.length_c   1.000
_cell.angle_alpha   90.00
_cell.angle_beta   90.00
_cell.angle_gamma   90.00
#
_symmetry.space_group_name_H-M   'P 1'
#
loop_
_entity.id
_entity.type
_entity.pdbx_description
1 polymer ?
#
loop_
_entity_poly.entity_id
_entity_poly.type
_entity_poly.pdbx_seq_one_letter_code
_entity_poly.pdbx_strand_id
1 'polypeptide(L)'
;MTILSLWLPIIVSALVAFAAGAVIWMAMPWHKKEWQKTPDEEAVRAALKGCPPGMYTIPNCADQAEFKNPDMQQKFIDGPQAFITVVPSGLPKMGGKLVMMFGCNLVVAIICAYVVSRT
;
A
#
# COMPACT_ATOMS: atom_id res chain seq x y z
N MET A 1 -35.61 -7.94 9.78
CA MET A 1 -34.71 -8.21 10.95
C MET A 1 -34.08 -6.89 11.39
N THR A 2 -33.72 -6.72 12.67
CA THR A 2 -33.01 -5.49 13.08
C THR A 2 -31.51 -5.68 12.92
N ILE A 3 -30.77 -4.61 12.63
CA ILE A 3 -29.30 -4.71 12.55
C ILE A 3 -28.68 -5.16 13.88
N LEU A 4 -29.30 -4.79 15.01
CA LEU A 4 -28.88 -5.21 16.33
C LEU A 4 -28.99 -6.72 16.52
N SER A 5 -29.95 -7.40 15.90
CA SER A 5 -30.02 -8.87 15.99
C SER A 5 -28.87 -9.58 15.25
N LEU A 6 -28.11 -8.85 14.42
CA LEU A 6 -26.98 -9.38 13.64
C LEU A 6 -25.61 -9.08 14.28
N TRP A 7 -25.55 -8.58 15.52
CA TRP A 7 -24.30 -8.20 16.18
C TRP A 7 -23.26 -9.34 16.20
N LEU A 8 -23.68 -10.56 16.52
CA LEU A 8 -22.79 -11.72 16.56
C LEU A 8 -22.31 -12.12 15.15
N PRO A 9 -23.20 -12.30 14.15
CA PRO A 9 -22.78 -12.51 12.76
C PRO A 9 -21.80 -11.45 12.23
N ILE A 10 -22.00 -10.17 12.56
CA ILE A 10 -21.11 -9.07 12.15
C ILE A 10 -19.70 -9.28 12.69
N ILE A 11 -19.56 -9.48 14.01
CA ILE A 11 -18.26 -9.63 14.66
C ILE A 11 -17.54 -10.88 14.18
N VAL A 12 -18.26 -12.01 14.10
CA VAL A 12 -17.68 -13.29 13.65
C VAL A 12 -17.21 -13.18 12.20
N SER A 13 -18.02 -12.60 11.31
CA SER A 13 -17.64 -12.43 9.90
C SER A 13 -16.41 -11.54 9.75
N ALA A 14 -16.33 -10.44 10.50
CA ALA A 14 -15.17 -9.55 10.49
C ALA A 14 -13.89 -10.25 10.97
N LEU A 15 -13.98 -11.06 12.04
CA LEU A 15 -12.85 -11.84 12.56
C LEU A 15 -12.39 -12.91 11.56
N VAL A 16 -13.33 -13.65 10.96
CA VAL A 16 -13.02 -14.68 9.96
C VAL A 16 -12.39 -14.07 8.72
N ALA A 17 -12.95 -12.98 8.19
CA ALA A 17 -12.39 -12.29 7.03
C ALA A 17 -11.00 -11.72 7.32
N PHE A 18 -10.80 -11.13 8.50
CA PHE A 18 -9.49 -10.65 8.94
C PHE A 18 -8.45 -11.77 9.02
N ALA A 19 -8.79 -12.89 9.68
CA ALA A 19 -7.90 -14.04 9.81
C ALA A 19 -7.58 -14.68 8.46
N ALA A 20 -8.60 -14.91 7.62
CA ALA A 20 -8.44 -15.45 6.28
C ALA A 20 -7.55 -14.53 5.43
N GLY A 21 -7.81 -13.22 5.44
CA GLY A 21 -7.01 -12.23 4.72
C GLY A 21 -5.55 -12.21 5.18
N ALA A 22 -5.30 -12.29 6.49
CA ALA A 22 -3.94 -12.36 7.03
C ALA A 22 -3.19 -13.62 6.56
N VAL A 23 -3.84 -14.79 6.61
CA VAL A 23 -3.25 -16.05 6.13
C VAL A 23 -2.96 -15.97 4.64
N ILE A 24 -3.93 -15.51 3.84
CA ILE A 24 -3.82 -15.34 2.40
C ILE A 24 -2.64 -14.41 2.07
N TRP A 25 -2.53 -13.26 2.73
CA TRP A 25 -1.46 -12.30 2.50
C TRP A 25 -0.07 -12.85 2.84
N MET A 26 0.07 -13.60 3.94
CA MET A 26 1.35 -14.16 4.36
C MET A 26 1.77 -15.40 3.57
N ALA A 27 0.83 -16.27 3.21
CA ALA A 27 1.13 -17.57 2.62
C ALA A 27 1.44 -17.50 1.12
N MET A 28 0.88 -16.52 0.44
CA MET A 28 0.86 -16.51 -1.01
C MET A 28 2.00 -15.67 -1.62
N PRO A 29 2.66 -16.14 -2.68
CA PRO A 29 3.91 -15.56 -3.18
C PRO A 29 3.71 -14.42 -4.20
N TRP A 30 2.52 -13.86 -4.34
CA TRP A 30 2.17 -12.92 -5.42
C TRP A 30 3.15 -11.76 -5.57
N HIS A 31 3.60 -11.21 -4.45
CA HIS A 31 4.48 -10.04 -4.46
C HIS A 31 5.97 -10.35 -4.67
N LYS A 32 6.38 -11.63 -4.66
CA LYS A 32 7.82 -11.99 -4.74
C LYS A 32 8.50 -11.50 -6.01
N LYS A 33 7.75 -11.37 -7.12
CA LYS A 33 8.29 -10.88 -8.40
C LYS A 33 8.26 -9.36 -8.51
N GLU A 34 7.41 -8.70 -7.73
CA GLU A 34 7.22 -7.24 -7.73
C GLU A 34 8.29 -6.53 -6.91
N TRP A 35 8.73 -7.13 -5.80
CA TRP A 35 9.80 -6.61 -4.96
C TRP A 35 11.14 -7.22 -5.36
N GLN A 36 11.98 -6.41 -5.99
CA GLN A 36 13.34 -6.80 -6.36
C GLN A 36 14.36 -5.95 -5.62
N LYS A 37 15.46 -6.59 -5.21
CA LYS A 37 16.64 -5.90 -4.70
C LYS A 37 17.33 -5.18 -5.86
N THR A 38 17.72 -3.92 -5.67
CA THR A 38 18.53 -3.20 -6.66
C THR A 38 19.92 -3.83 -6.76
N PRO A 39 20.59 -3.78 -7.93
CA PRO A 39 21.92 -4.36 -8.10
C PRO A 39 22.93 -3.88 -7.05
N ASP A 40 22.86 -2.59 -6.69
CA ASP A 40 23.63 -2.00 -5.58
C ASP A 40 22.68 -1.35 -4.55
N GLU A 41 22.21 -2.16 -3.61
CA GLU A 41 21.30 -1.71 -2.55
C GLU A 41 21.92 -0.67 -1.61
N GLU A 42 23.22 -0.80 -1.31
CA GLU A 42 23.90 0.09 -0.37
C GLU A 42 24.10 1.49 -0.97
N ALA A 43 24.48 1.59 -2.24
CA ALA A 43 24.57 2.88 -2.94
C ALA A 43 23.20 3.57 -3.03
N VAL A 44 22.14 2.84 -3.40
CA VAL A 44 20.77 3.38 -3.47
C VAL A 44 20.30 3.84 -2.10
N ARG A 45 20.53 3.05 -1.04
CA ARG A 45 20.16 3.41 0.33
C ARG A 45 20.91 4.64 0.81
N ALA A 46 22.20 4.76 0.50
CA ALA A 46 23.01 5.92 0.85
C ALA A 46 22.50 7.19 0.14
N ALA A 47 22.17 7.11 -1.15
CA ALA A 47 21.67 8.23 -1.94
C ALA A 47 20.29 8.73 -1.46
N LEU A 48 19.43 7.83 -0.98
CA LEU A 48 18.11 8.19 -0.45
C LEU A 48 18.11 8.58 1.02
N LYS A 49 19.24 8.46 1.73
CA LYS A 49 19.32 8.77 3.16
C LYS A 49 19.06 10.25 3.40
N GLY A 50 18.08 10.56 4.25
CA GLY A 50 17.67 11.94 4.54
C GLY A 50 16.56 12.47 3.63
N CYS A 51 16.17 11.73 2.58
CA CYS A 51 14.96 12.02 1.82
C CYS A 51 13.73 11.85 2.73
N PRO A 52 12.82 12.84 2.82
CA PRO A 52 11.64 12.71 3.65
C PRO A 52 10.63 11.70 3.06
N PRO A 53 9.72 11.14 3.88
CA PRO A 53 8.68 10.24 3.37
C PRO A 53 7.83 10.91 2.30
N GLY A 54 7.60 10.21 1.19
CA GLY A 54 6.89 10.77 0.03
C GLY A 54 6.98 9.91 -1.22
N MET A 55 6.38 10.41 -2.31
CA MET A 55 6.45 9.81 -3.64
C MET A 55 7.26 10.72 -4.55
N TYR A 56 8.28 10.15 -5.18
CA TYR A 56 9.23 10.86 -6.04
C TYR A 56 9.31 10.17 -7.41
N THR A 57 9.68 10.94 -8.42
CA THR A 57 10.00 10.43 -9.75
C THR A 57 11.43 10.80 -10.12
N ILE A 58 12.11 9.93 -10.86
CA ILE A 58 13.44 10.20 -11.40
C ILE A 58 13.44 9.79 -12.88
N PRO A 59 13.81 10.68 -13.82
CA PRO A 59 13.91 12.12 -13.64
C PRO A 59 12.55 12.70 -13.20
N ASN A 60 12.59 13.76 -12.38
CA ASN A 60 11.37 14.51 -12.04
C ASN A 60 11.17 15.63 -13.06
N CYS A 61 9.96 15.74 -13.61
CA CYS A 61 9.55 16.82 -14.49
C CYS A 61 8.26 17.40 -13.93
N ALA A 62 8.29 18.65 -13.47
CA ALA A 62 7.19 19.23 -12.70
C ALA A 62 6.04 19.73 -13.60
N ASP A 63 6.34 20.11 -14.84
CA ASP A 63 5.35 20.57 -15.80
C ASP A 63 5.71 20.25 -17.26
N GLN A 64 4.77 20.53 -18.17
CA GLN A 64 4.93 20.27 -19.60
C GLN A 64 5.94 21.20 -20.30
N ALA A 65 6.22 22.39 -19.74
CA ALA A 65 7.19 23.31 -20.34
C ALA A 65 8.61 22.80 -20.12
N GLU A 66 8.89 22.28 -18.92
CA GLU A 66 10.16 21.61 -18.60
C GLU A 66 10.40 20.39 -19.49
N PHE A 67 9.34 19.62 -19.81
CA PHE A 67 9.45 18.45 -20.67
C PHE A 67 9.80 18.77 -22.14
N LYS A 68 9.60 20.01 -22.59
CA LYS A 68 10.01 20.45 -23.93
C LYS A 68 11.50 20.74 -24.02
N ASN A 69 12.20 20.85 -22.88
CA ASN A 69 13.64 21.02 -22.87
C ASN A 69 14.33 19.74 -23.38
N PRO A 70 15.13 19.82 -24.47
CA PRO A 70 15.86 18.66 -24.99
C PRO A 70 16.72 17.96 -23.94
N ASP A 71 17.33 18.69 -23.01
CA ASP A 71 18.16 18.11 -21.95
C ASP A 71 17.33 17.27 -20.98
N MET A 72 16.09 17.70 -20.70
CA MET A 72 15.18 16.91 -19.86
C MET A 72 14.72 15.65 -20.59
N GLN A 73 14.36 15.76 -21.86
CA GLN A 73 14.02 14.60 -22.69
C GLN A 73 15.19 13.60 -22.76
N GLN A 74 16.42 14.11 -22.88
CA GLN A 74 17.61 13.27 -22.91
C GLN A 74 17.77 12.47 -21.61
N LYS A 75 17.51 13.05 -20.44
CA LYS A 75 17.51 12.29 -19.17
C LYS A 75 16.49 11.15 -19.14
N PHE A 76 15.31 11.33 -19.75
CA PHE A 76 14.30 10.27 -19.84
C PHE A 76 14.71 9.16 -20.82
N ILE A 77 15.40 9.53 -21.91
CA ILE A 77 15.93 8.59 -22.91
C ILE A 77 17.08 7.78 -22.34
N ASP A 78 18.04 8.45 -21.69
CA ASP A 78 19.21 7.82 -21.09
C ASP A 78 18.81 6.96 -19.87
N GLY A 79 17.75 7.36 -19.17
CA GLY A 79 17.21 6.68 -17.99
C GLY A 79 18.17 6.70 -16.80
N PRO A 80 17.91 5.89 -15.75
CA PRO A 80 16.70 5.10 -15.56
C PRO A 80 15.48 5.98 -15.23
N GLN A 81 14.29 5.50 -15.59
CA GLN A 81 13.03 6.08 -15.10
C GLN A 81 12.54 5.27 -13.89
N ALA A 82 12.24 5.95 -12.79
CA ALA A 82 11.84 5.30 -11.54
C ALA A 82 10.79 6.10 -10.77
N PHE A 83 9.89 5.36 -10.12
CA PHE A 83 9.01 5.85 -9.07
C PHE A 83 9.54 5.37 -7.73
N ILE A 84 9.78 6.29 -6.81
CA ILE A 84 10.40 6.01 -5.51
C ILE A 84 9.41 6.38 -4.42
N THR A 85 9.02 5.40 -3.61
CA THR A 85 8.24 5.63 -2.39
C THR A 85 9.17 5.54 -1.20
N VAL A 86 9.41 6.68 -0.54
CA VAL A 86 10.19 6.74 0.70
C VAL A 86 9.23 6.62 1.86
N VAL A 87 9.49 5.66 2.75
CA VAL A 87 8.69 5.42 3.96
C VAL A 87 9.47 5.86 5.21
N PRO A 88 8.80 6.13 6.35
CA PRO A 88 9.47 6.52 7.58
C PRO A 88 10.56 5.53 8.02
N SER A 89 11.70 6.05 8.46
CA SER A 89 12.81 5.25 8.99
C SER A 89 12.41 4.46 10.24
N GLY A 90 12.94 3.25 10.36
CA GLY A 90 12.78 2.39 11.53
C GLY A 90 12.26 1.00 11.18
N LEU A 91 12.09 0.16 12.22
CA LEU A 91 11.49 -1.16 12.04
C LEU A 91 10.02 -1.05 11.62
N PRO A 92 9.54 -1.89 10.67
CA PRO A 92 8.15 -1.90 10.26
C PRO A 92 7.21 -2.11 11.46
N LYS A 93 6.32 -1.14 11.70
CA LYS A 93 5.28 -1.25 12.72
C LYS A 93 4.01 -1.82 12.11
N MET A 94 3.62 -3.02 12.54
CA MET A 94 2.45 -3.73 12.00
C MET A 94 1.16 -3.51 12.79
N GLY A 95 1.25 -3.28 14.11
CA GLY A 95 0.08 -3.27 15.00
C GLY A 95 -1.05 -2.33 14.57
N GLY A 96 -0.72 -1.06 14.28
CA GLY A 96 -1.72 -0.08 13.83
C GLY A 96 -2.39 -0.45 12.51
N LYS A 97 -1.63 -1.05 11.57
CA LYS A 97 -2.16 -1.50 10.27
C LYS A 97 -3.12 -2.68 10.43
N LEU A 98 -2.82 -3.61 11.35
CA LEU A 98 -3.70 -4.74 11.66
C LEU A 98 -5.01 -4.28 12.27
N VAL A 99 -4.98 -3.34 13.22
CA VAL A 99 -6.19 -2.74 13.81
C VAL A 99 -7.03 -2.04 12.74
N MET A 100 -6.39 -1.27 11.86
CA MET A 100 -7.08 -0.60 10.75
C MET A 100 -7.74 -1.62 9.81
N MET A 101 -7.04 -2.70 9.44
CA MET A 101 -7.59 -3.75 8.59
C MET A 101 -8.77 -4.46 9.24
N PHE A 102 -8.70 -4.78 10.54
CA PHE A 102 -9.84 -5.33 11.27
C PHE A 102 -11.03 -4.36 11.27
N GLY A 103 -10.78 -3.07 11.50
CA GLY A 103 -11.79 -2.02 11.42
C GLY A 103 -12.47 -1.95 10.04
N CYS A 104 -11.71 -2.03 8.95
CA CYS A 104 -12.26 -2.11 7.60
C CYS A 104 -13.15 -3.35 7.40
N ASN A 105 -12.70 -4.53 7.86
CA ASN A 105 -13.51 -5.75 7.80
C ASN A 105 -14.81 -5.62 8.60
N LEU A 106 -14.75 -4.96 9.77
CA LEU A 106 -15.93 -4.69 10.59
C LEU A 106 -16.93 -3.77 9.88
N VAL A 107 -16.45 -2.69 9.25
CA VAL A 107 -17.30 -1.78 8.45
C VAL A 107 -17.97 -2.54 7.30
N VAL A 108 -17.22 -3.38 6.57
CA VAL A 108 -17.77 -4.20 5.50
C VAL A 108 -18.84 -5.17 6.03
N ALA A 109 -18.58 -5.85 7.15
CA ALA A 109 -19.55 -6.74 7.77
C ALA A 109 -20.83 -6.01 8.21
N ILE A 110 -20.72 -4.78 8.72
CA ILE A 110 -21.87 -3.93 9.05
C ILE A 110 -22.67 -3.57 7.79
N ILE A 111 -22.00 -3.21 6.68
CA ILE A 111 -22.66 -2.91 5.40
C ILE A 111 -23.42 -4.15 4.90
N CYS A 112 -22.79 -5.33 4.91
CA CYS A 112 -23.45 -6.57 4.54
C CYS A 112 -24.68 -6.85 5.42
N ALA A 113 -24.55 -6.71 6.74
CA ALA A 113 -25.67 -6.89 7.67
C ALA A 113 -26.78 -5.85 7.46
N TYR A 114 -26.43 -4.61 7.12
CA TYR A 114 -27.40 -3.58 6.76
C TYR A 114 -28.22 -4.00 5.56
N VAL A 115 -27.58 -4.46 4.48
CA VAL A 115 -28.27 -4.95 3.28
C VAL A 115 -29.23 -6.10 3.62
N VAL A 116 -28.77 -7.09 4.38
CA VAL A 116 -29.60 -8.23 4.83
C VAL A 116 -30.76 -7.79 5.72
N SER A 117 -30.60 -6.73 6.50
CA SER A 117 -31.69 -6.23 7.37
C SER A 117 -32.81 -5.52 6.60
N ARG A 118 -32.57 -5.15 5.34
CA ARG A 118 -33.49 -4.43 4.44
C ARG A 118 -34.20 -5.34 3.43
N THR A 119 -33.82 -6.62 3.38
CA THR A 119 -34.53 -7.68 2.68
C THR A 119 -35.46 -8.41 3.63
#